data_AF-A0A812YIE1-F1
#
_entry.id   AF-A0A812YIE1-F1
#
_cell.length_a   1.000
_cell.length_b   1.000
_cell.length_c   1.000
_cell.angle_alpha   90.00
_cell.angle_beta   90.00
_cell.angle_gamma   90.00
#
_symmetry.space_group_name_H-M   'P 1'
#
loop_
_entity.id
_entity.type
_entity.pdbx_description
1 polymer ?
#
loop_
_entity_poly.entity_id
_entity_poly.type
_entity_poly.pdbx_seq_one_letter_code
_entity_poly.pdbx_strand_id
1 'polypeptide(L)'
;MPWPDRSATKRVVALGLLYCLGNRTCLFGNLLRPSESRVQRVQLHAEEETLKRLGRVSRVPSRPPSEESEEGSLMGAVGGSVLGGLLLGPFGAVFGASLGSDWGRQNAGQASVDALGLDADMINLAKTVARNLADAVEDKKRVTAVKDDLAANIVKMEADVDNLSADAMAALQNDDEDAARAILEKKVPLQQRLSSSKEELRKALHRVSTVEAAVKRLEGEALKVANLLERAQAATGSERTALADEASAMTVKDPLLDKFDRLEREGY
;
A
#
# COMPACT_ATOMS: atom_id res chain seq x y z
N MET A 1 35.52 6.08 71.41
CA MET A 1 34.94 4.73 71.20
C MET A 1 35.27 4.29 69.78
N PRO A 2 36.10 3.25 69.59
CA PRO A 2 36.47 2.72 68.28
C PRO A 2 35.71 1.42 67.97
N TRP A 3 35.24 1.24 66.72
CA TRP A 3 34.90 -0.06 66.13
C TRP A 3 35.26 -0.07 64.64
N PRO A 4 35.51 -1.25 64.03
CA PRO A 4 36.69 -1.45 63.19
C PRO A 4 36.41 -1.69 61.70
N ASP A 5 37.53 -1.58 61.00
CA ASP A 5 37.95 -2.07 59.69
C ASP A 5 37.35 -3.43 59.25
N ARG A 6 36.99 -3.51 57.95
CA ARG A 6 36.82 -4.75 57.18
C ARG A 6 37.45 -4.59 55.79
N SER A 7 38.74 -4.88 55.74
CA SER A 7 39.36 -5.87 54.82
C SER A 7 38.59 -6.18 53.53
N ALA A 8 39.11 -5.74 52.39
CA ALA A 8 39.98 -6.52 51.53
C ALA A 8 39.27 -7.63 50.72
N THR A 9 39.12 -7.39 49.41
CA THR A 9 39.34 -8.46 48.43
C THR A 9 39.86 -7.87 47.12
N LYS A 10 41.15 -8.12 46.89
CA LYS A 10 41.88 -7.91 45.65
C LYS A 10 41.56 -9.04 44.67
N ARG A 11 41.31 -8.71 43.39
CA ARG A 11 41.58 -9.51 42.18
C ARG A 11 41.71 -8.48 41.05
N VAL A 12 42.87 -8.06 40.53
CA VAL A 12 43.95 -8.78 39.84
C VAL A 12 43.43 -9.88 38.92
N VAL A 13 43.21 -9.56 37.63
CA VAL A 13 43.83 -10.26 36.50
C VAL A 13 44.01 -9.24 35.37
N ALA A 14 45.27 -8.99 35.04
CA ALA A 14 45.70 -8.23 33.88
C ALA A 14 46.24 -9.19 32.82
N LEU A 15 46.23 -8.72 31.56
CA LEU A 15 47.12 -9.10 30.45
C LEU A 15 47.04 -10.54 29.92
N GLY A 16 46.47 -10.65 28.72
CA GLY A 16 46.70 -11.74 27.78
C GLY A 16 46.88 -11.16 26.38
N LEU A 17 48.10 -10.71 26.09
CA LEU A 17 48.58 -10.27 24.78
C LEU A 17 49.27 -11.47 24.10
N LEU A 18 49.02 -11.61 22.80
CA LEU A 18 49.95 -12.13 21.78
C LEU A 18 49.91 -13.64 21.41
N TYR A 19 50.01 -13.83 20.08
CA TYR A 19 50.34 -15.03 19.29
C TYR A 19 49.22 -16.00 18.87
N CYS A 20 48.87 -15.92 17.57
CA CYS A 20 48.97 -17.05 16.64
C CYS A 20 48.94 -16.53 15.18
N LEU A 21 50.14 -16.29 14.64
CA LEU A 21 50.45 -16.36 13.22
C LEU A 21 50.39 -17.84 12.79
N GLY A 22 49.64 -18.17 11.74
CA GLY A 22 49.51 -19.55 11.27
C GLY A 22 48.70 -19.72 10.00
N ASN A 23 49.28 -19.30 8.87
CA ASN A 23 49.24 -19.95 7.55
C ASN A 23 48.13 -21.01 7.29
N ARG A 24 47.19 -20.71 6.37
CA ARG A 24 46.92 -21.57 5.20
C ARG A 24 45.95 -20.93 4.21
N THR A 25 46.48 -20.75 3.02
CA THR A 25 45.84 -20.58 1.72
C THR A 25 44.71 -21.59 1.48
N CYS A 26 43.47 -21.09 1.37
CA CYS A 26 42.38 -21.77 0.68
C CYS A 26 41.82 -20.82 -0.39
N LEU A 27 42.43 -20.94 -1.56
CA LEU A 27 41.84 -20.92 -2.90
C LEU A 27 40.41 -20.33 -3.02
N PHE A 28 40.40 -19.11 -3.58
CA PHE A 28 39.56 -18.67 -4.68
C PHE A 28 38.36 -19.55 -5.06
N GLY A 29 37.19 -19.09 -4.64
CA GLY A 29 35.88 -19.52 -5.13
C GLY A 29 34.84 -18.40 -4.99
N ASN A 30 35.21 -17.16 -5.29
CA ASN A 30 34.28 -16.02 -5.35
C ASN A 30 33.43 -16.13 -6.63
N LEU A 31 32.38 -16.94 -6.55
CA LEU A 31 31.21 -16.79 -7.39
C LEU A 31 30.56 -15.44 -7.05
N LEU A 32 30.50 -14.60 -8.08
CA LEU A 32 29.92 -13.26 -8.13
C LEU A 32 28.60 -13.19 -7.36
N ARG A 33 28.62 -12.58 -6.18
CA ARG A 33 27.43 -12.04 -5.52
C ARG A 33 27.08 -10.73 -6.23
N PRO A 34 25.94 -10.62 -6.93
CA PRO A 34 25.52 -9.36 -7.51
C PRO A 34 25.26 -8.34 -6.39
N SER A 35 25.74 -7.12 -6.61
CA SER A 35 25.71 -6.02 -5.67
C SER A 35 24.29 -5.54 -5.36
N GLU A 36 23.71 -6.02 -4.25
CA GLU A 36 22.44 -5.51 -3.68
C GLU A 36 22.55 -4.04 -3.20
N SER A 37 23.76 -3.49 -3.10
CA SER A 37 24.02 -2.16 -2.53
C SER A 37 23.75 -0.97 -3.47
N ARG A 38 23.39 -1.20 -4.74
CA ARG A 38 22.96 -0.13 -5.66
C ARG A 38 21.45 0.06 -5.69
N VAL A 39 20.66 -1.01 -5.63
CA VAL A 39 19.19 -0.92 -5.66
C VAL A 39 18.66 -0.32 -4.34
N GLN A 40 19.24 -0.72 -3.19
CA GLN A 40 18.89 -0.13 -1.89
C GLN A 40 19.22 1.36 -1.79
N ARG A 41 20.32 1.82 -2.42
CA ARG A 41 20.69 3.25 -2.39
C ARG A 41 19.77 4.12 -3.26
N VAL A 42 19.25 3.58 -4.36
CA VAL A 42 18.30 4.31 -5.21
C VAL A 42 16.92 4.38 -4.54
N GLN A 43 16.47 3.31 -3.86
CA GLN A 43 15.22 3.33 -3.10
C GLN A 43 15.25 4.28 -1.91
N LEU A 44 16.34 4.29 -1.12
CA LEU A 44 16.48 5.21 0.01
C LEU A 44 16.47 6.69 -0.42
N HIS A 45 17.06 7.02 -1.56
CA HIS A 45 17.09 8.40 -2.06
C HIS A 45 15.71 8.89 -2.54
N ALA A 46 14.93 8.01 -3.19
CA ALA A 46 13.56 8.32 -3.61
C ALA A 46 12.61 8.47 -2.39
N GLU A 47 12.83 7.70 -1.34
CA GLU A 47 12.09 7.81 -0.07
C GLU A 47 12.43 9.09 0.71
N GLU A 48 13.68 9.55 0.66
CA GLU A 48 14.07 10.81 1.31
C GLU A 48 13.49 12.03 0.59
N GLU A 49 13.37 11.99 -0.75
CA GLU A 49 12.71 13.05 -1.52
C GLU A 49 11.20 13.10 -1.27
N THR A 50 10.53 11.96 -1.13
CA THR A 50 9.08 11.94 -0.80
C THR A 50 8.81 12.45 0.61
N LEU A 51 9.64 12.11 1.60
CA LEU A 51 9.56 12.67 2.96
C LEU A 51 9.87 14.18 2.99
N LYS A 52 10.87 14.66 2.23
CA LYS A 52 11.15 16.09 2.09
C LYS A 52 10.03 16.86 1.39
N ARG A 53 9.35 16.24 0.42
CA ARG A 53 8.17 16.82 -0.23
C ARG A 53 6.98 16.89 0.72
N LEU A 54 6.74 15.87 1.55
CA LEU A 54 5.68 15.87 2.56
C LEU A 54 5.92 16.92 3.66
N GLY A 55 7.17 17.14 4.08
CA GLY A 55 7.52 18.18 5.06
C GLY A 55 7.36 19.64 4.56
N ARG A 56 7.39 19.87 3.24
CA ARG A 56 7.17 21.22 2.66
C ARG A 56 5.71 21.54 2.34
N VAL A 57 4.80 20.57 2.40
CA VAL A 57 3.38 20.76 2.05
C VAL A 57 2.53 21.31 3.22
N SER A 58 3.08 21.44 4.44
CA SER A 58 2.32 21.89 5.62
C SER A 58 2.14 23.43 5.73
N ARG A 59 2.49 24.20 4.70
CA ARG A 59 2.07 25.62 4.59
C ARG A 59 1.34 25.84 3.28
N VAL A 60 0.09 25.40 3.20
CA VAL A 60 -0.85 25.89 2.19
C VAL A 60 -2.01 26.57 2.92
N PRO A 61 -2.24 27.87 2.70
CA PRO A 61 -3.43 28.55 3.20
C PRO A 61 -4.67 27.96 2.52
N SER A 62 -5.73 27.74 3.30
CA SER A 62 -7.03 27.27 2.81
C SER A 62 -7.58 28.21 1.74
N ARG A 63 -7.38 27.85 0.47
CA ARG A 63 -7.96 28.50 -0.71
C ARG A 63 -9.11 27.61 -1.23
N PRO A 64 -10.29 28.19 -1.57
CA PRO A 64 -11.44 27.42 -2.06
C PRO A 64 -11.17 26.79 -3.43
N PRO A 65 -11.97 25.78 -3.84
CA PRO A 65 -11.61 24.88 -4.93
C PRO A 65 -11.72 25.58 -6.27
N SER A 66 -10.58 25.71 -6.95
CA SER A 66 -10.51 25.96 -8.38
C SER A 66 -9.45 25.04 -8.97
N GLU A 67 -9.94 24.11 -9.77
CA GLU A 67 -9.37 23.51 -10.98
C GLU A 67 -7.87 23.13 -11.02
N GLU A 68 -7.69 21.84 -11.31
CA GLU A 68 -6.62 21.23 -12.11
C GLU A 68 -5.22 21.04 -11.48
N SER A 69 -4.92 19.76 -11.22
CA SER A 69 -3.57 19.20 -11.20
C SER A 69 -3.65 17.85 -11.93
N GLU A 70 -3.26 17.86 -13.20
CA GLU A 70 -3.63 16.83 -14.20
C GLU A 70 -2.90 15.49 -14.09
N GLU A 71 -1.81 15.32 -13.34
CA GLU A 71 -1.04 14.05 -13.42
C GLU A 71 -1.42 12.98 -12.36
N GLY A 72 -2.27 13.31 -11.39
CA GLY A 72 -2.74 12.36 -10.37
C GLY A 72 -4.24 12.01 -10.46
N SER A 73 -5.02 12.79 -11.21
CA SER A 73 -6.50 12.72 -11.21
C SER A 73 -7.04 11.82 -12.34
N LEU A 74 -6.30 11.68 -13.44
CA LEU A 74 -6.68 10.81 -14.56
C LEU A 74 -6.85 9.34 -14.12
N MET A 75 -6.07 8.86 -13.16
CA MET A 75 -6.12 7.45 -12.76
C MET A 75 -7.32 7.12 -11.86
N GLY A 76 -7.80 8.07 -11.05
CA GLY A 76 -9.07 7.94 -10.34
C GLY A 76 -10.28 8.13 -11.26
N ALA A 77 -10.14 9.00 -12.26
CA ALA A 77 -11.17 9.23 -13.26
C ALA A 77 -11.36 8.04 -14.20
N VAL A 78 -10.30 7.34 -14.61
CA VAL A 78 -10.40 6.16 -15.49
C VAL A 78 -11.11 5.01 -14.77
N GLY A 79 -10.68 4.63 -13.57
CA GLY A 79 -11.38 3.60 -12.77
C GLY A 79 -12.83 3.96 -12.46
N GLY A 80 -13.08 5.23 -12.09
CA GLY A 80 -14.41 5.76 -11.87
C GLY A 80 -15.27 5.82 -13.14
N SER A 81 -14.67 6.01 -14.32
CA SER A 81 -15.37 6.03 -15.61
C SER A 81 -15.66 4.64 -16.16
N VAL A 82 -14.81 3.65 -15.88
CA VAL A 82 -15.06 2.25 -16.26
C VAL A 82 -16.12 1.68 -15.34
N LEU A 83 -15.93 1.78 -14.04
CA LEU A 83 -16.95 1.37 -13.07
C LEU A 83 -18.22 2.17 -13.29
N GLY A 84 -18.13 3.50 -13.44
CA GLY A 84 -19.25 4.39 -13.71
C GLY A 84 -19.90 4.15 -15.07
N GLY A 85 -19.18 3.77 -16.12
CA GLY A 85 -19.76 3.37 -17.41
C GLY A 85 -20.47 2.03 -17.31
N LEU A 86 -19.96 1.11 -16.49
CA LEU A 86 -20.61 -0.17 -16.21
C LEU A 86 -21.82 -0.01 -15.28
N LEU A 87 -21.81 0.96 -14.36
CA LEU A 87 -22.83 1.20 -13.33
C LEU A 87 -23.86 2.28 -13.66
N LEU A 88 -23.52 3.27 -14.49
CA LEU A 88 -24.40 4.35 -14.97
C LEU A 88 -24.66 4.26 -16.48
N GLY A 89 -23.93 3.42 -17.22
CA GLY A 89 -24.23 3.16 -18.64
C GLY A 89 -25.37 2.17 -18.83
N PRO A 90 -25.57 1.62 -20.05
CA PRO A 90 -26.69 0.74 -20.37
C PRO A 90 -26.71 -0.54 -19.54
N PHE A 91 -25.56 -0.96 -19.02
CA PHE A 91 -25.40 -2.11 -18.15
C PHE A 91 -25.63 -1.80 -16.65
N GLY A 92 -25.68 -0.53 -16.30
CA GLY A 92 -25.77 -0.05 -14.93
C GLY A 92 -27.05 -0.44 -14.21
N ALA A 93 -28.17 -0.44 -14.94
CA ALA A 93 -29.45 -0.91 -14.43
C ALA A 93 -29.43 -2.41 -14.08
N VAL A 94 -28.68 -3.21 -14.84
CA VAL A 94 -28.58 -4.67 -14.67
C VAL A 94 -27.63 -5.04 -13.51
N PHE A 95 -26.52 -4.32 -13.38
CA PHE A 95 -25.48 -4.64 -12.41
C PHE A 95 -25.63 -3.89 -11.08
N GLY A 96 -26.22 -2.70 -11.07
CA GLY A 96 -26.39 -1.88 -9.86
C GLY A 96 -27.22 -2.54 -8.77
N ALA A 97 -28.23 -3.34 -9.13
CA ALA A 97 -29.04 -4.08 -8.16
C ALA A 97 -28.23 -5.16 -7.41
N SER A 98 -27.18 -5.71 -8.02
CA SER A 98 -26.35 -6.77 -7.42
C SER A 98 -25.26 -6.24 -6.49
N LEU A 99 -24.92 -4.95 -6.58
CA LEU A 99 -23.91 -4.28 -5.77
C LEU A 99 -24.48 -3.69 -4.47
N GLY A 100 -25.81 -3.74 -4.26
CA GLY A 100 -26.47 -3.37 -3.01
C GLY A 100 -27.57 -2.31 -3.17
N SER A 101 -28.45 -2.22 -2.16
CA SER A 101 -29.63 -1.34 -2.15
C SER A 101 -29.31 0.15 -2.24
N ASP A 102 -28.11 0.57 -1.82
CA ASP A 102 -27.67 1.96 -1.88
C ASP A 102 -27.24 2.39 -3.29
N TRP A 103 -26.73 1.46 -4.11
CA TRP A 103 -26.35 1.74 -5.51
C TRP A 103 -27.51 1.49 -6.49
N GLY A 104 -28.31 0.45 -6.26
CA GLY A 104 -29.41 0.05 -7.14
C GLY A 104 -30.62 1.00 -7.18
N ARG A 105 -30.83 1.85 -6.16
CA ARG A 105 -32.00 2.76 -6.10
C ARG A 105 -32.01 3.85 -7.17
N GLN A 106 -30.87 4.21 -7.77
CA GLN A 106 -30.82 5.27 -8.80
C GLN A 106 -31.13 4.78 -10.22
N ASN A 107 -30.94 3.49 -10.53
CA ASN A 107 -31.02 2.96 -11.90
C ASN A 107 -32.04 1.82 -12.09
N ALA A 108 -33.09 1.75 -11.26
CA ALA A 108 -34.13 0.71 -11.31
C ALA A 108 -35.11 0.84 -12.51
N GLY A 109 -34.62 1.22 -13.68
CA GLY A 109 -35.35 1.20 -14.94
C GLY A 109 -35.10 -0.11 -15.67
N GLN A 110 -36.06 -1.03 -15.59
CA GLN A 110 -36.45 -2.14 -16.48
C GLN A 110 -35.60 -2.54 -17.71
N ALA A 111 -34.26 -2.54 -17.67
CA ALA A 111 -33.45 -3.26 -18.65
C ALA A 111 -33.37 -4.72 -18.19
N SER A 112 -34.28 -5.57 -18.68
CA SER A 112 -34.17 -7.01 -18.42
C SER A 112 -32.93 -7.53 -19.14
N VAL A 113 -32.20 -8.42 -18.48
CA VAL A 113 -31.10 -9.22 -19.06
C VAL A 113 -31.48 -9.80 -20.43
N ASP A 114 -32.74 -10.22 -20.57
CA ASP A 114 -33.31 -10.76 -21.81
C ASP A 114 -33.36 -9.73 -22.95
N ALA A 115 -33.55 -8.44 -22.64
CA ALA A 115 -33.59 -7.36 -23.63
C ALA A 115 -32.21 -7.04 -24.22
N LEU A 116 -31.13 -7.35 -23.50
CA LEU A 116 -29.76 -7.12 -23.96
C LEU A 116 -29.22 -8.27 -24.81
N GLY A 117 -29.92 -9.41 -24.86
CA GLY A 117 -29.43 -10.59 -25.57
C GLY A 117 -28.03 -10.97 -25.10
N LEU A 118 -27.79 -10.99 -23.80
CA LEU A 118 -26.51 -11.43 -23.24
C LEU A 118 -26.66 -12.82 -22.63
N ASP A 119 -25.59 -13.61 -22.70
CA ASP A 119 -25.55 -14.91 -22.04
C ASP A 119 -25.43 -14.76 -20.52
N ALA A 120 -25.98 -15.72 -19.77
CA ALA A 120 -25.93 -15.71 -18.31
C ALA A 120 -24.49 -15.71 -17.77
N ASP A 121 -23.58 -16.42 -18.45
CA ASP A 121 -22.18 -16.50 -18.05
C ASP A 121 -21.45 -15.16 -18.21
N MET A 122 -21.72 -14.43 -19.30
CA MET A 122 -21.18 -13.08 -19.52
C MET A 122 -21.62 -12.10 -18.43
N ILE A 123 -22.88 -12.21 -18.00
CA ILE A 123 -23.45 -11.36 -16.95
C ILE A 123 -22.85 -11.71 -15.60
N ASN A 124 -22.67 -12.98 -15.29
CA ASN A 124 -22.04 -13.42 -14.05
C ASN A 124 -20.56 -12.99 -13.98
N LEU A 125 -19.84 -13.08 -15.11
CA LEU A 125 -18.48 -12.57 -15.23
C LEU A 125 -18.42 -11.07 -14.95
N ALA A 126 -19.29 -10.28 -15.61
CA ALA A 126 -19.35 -8.84 -15.42
C ALA A 126 -19.73 -8.44 -13.97
N LYS A 127 -20.68 -9.13 -13.34
CA LYS A 127 -21.02 -8.93 -11.92
C LYS A 127 -19.83 -9.18 -11.02
N THR A 128 -19.12 -10.28 -11.25
CA THR A 128 -17.97 -10.69 -10.43
C THR A 128 -16.84 -9.67 -10.54
N VAL A 129 -16.50 -9.26 -11.76
CA VAL A 129 -15.45 -8.26 -11.98
C VAL A 129 -15.84 -6.90 -11.41
N ALA A 130 -17.09 -6.46 -11.61
CA ALA A 130 -17.58 -5.20 -11.05
C ALA A 130 -17.53 -5.18 -9.52
N ARG A 131 -17.95 -6.28 -8.87
CA ARG A 131 -17.88 -6.43 -7.41
C ARG A 131 -16.44 -6.41 -6.90
N ASN A 132 -15.56 -7.21 -7.50
CA ASN A 132 -14.15 -7.26 -7.12
C ASN A 132 -13.49 -5.89 -7.27
N LEU A 133 -13.80 -5.16 -8.34
CA LEU A 133 -13.29 -3.80 -8.56
C LEU A 133 -13.83 -2.82 -7.51
N ALA A 134 -15.13 -2.86 -7.20
CA ALA A 134 -15.74 -2.02 -6.17
C ALA A 134 -15.11 -2.27 -4.78
N ASP A 135 -14.97 -3.54 -4.40
CA ASP A 135 -14.33 -3.94 -3.14
C ASP A 135 -12.86 -3.43 -3.10
N ALA A 136 -12.10 -3.60 -4.19
CA ALA A 136 -10.72 -3.13 -4.27
C ALA A 136 -10.58 -1.59 -4.19
N VAL A 137 -11.53 -0.84 -4.76
CA VAL A 137 -11.57 0.63 -4.66
C VAL A 137 -11.87 1.08 -3.23
N GLU A 138 -12.81 0.44 -2.55
CA GLU A 138 -13.11 0.75 -1.15
C GLU A 138 -11.93 0.37 -0.24
N ASP A 139 -11.26 -0.75 -0.51
CA ASP A 139 -10.02 -1.14 0.17
C ASP A 139 -8.92 -0.09 -0.02
N LYS A 140 -8.73 0.40 -1.25
CA LYS A 140 -7.79 1.49 -1.56
C LYS A 140 -8.09 2.73 -0.71
N LYS A 141 -9.37 3.11 -0.63
CA LYS A 141 -9.81 4.27 0.15
C LYS A 141 -9.49 4.10 1.63
N ARG A 142 -9.79 2.94 2.22
CA ARG A 142 -9.49 2.66 3.64
C ARG A 142 -7.99 2.71 3.93
N VAL A 143 -7.16 2.09 3.09
CA VAL A 143 -5.70 2.07 3.29
C VAL A 143 -5.10 3.48 3.10
N THR A 144 -5.62 4.26 2.16
CA THR A 144 -5.19 5.65 1.94
C THR A 144 -5.52 6.53 3.14
N ALA A 145 -6.71 6.39 3.74
CA ALA A 145 -7.09 7.13 4.95
C ALA A 145 -6.13 6.83 6.12
N VAL A 146 -5.80 5.55 6.35
CA VAL A 146 -4.83 5.15 7.38
C VAL A 146 -3.45 5.77 7.13
N LYS A 147 -3.00 5.81 5.87
CA LYS A 147 -1.73 6.44 5.48
C LYS A 147 -1.75 7.95 5.77
N ASP A 148 -2.86 8.63 5.48
CA ASP A 148 -3.01 10.07 5.71
C ASP A 148 -3.06 10.40 7.21
N ASP A 149 -3.78 9.61 8.01
CA ASP A 149 -3.84 9.76 9.47
C ASP A 149 -2.45 9.57 10.12
N LEU A 150 -1.69 8.56 9.68
CA LEU A 150 -0.32 8.33 10.12
C LEU A 150 0.60 9.50 9.76
N ALA A 151 0.51 10.01 8.52
CA ALA A 151 1.31 11.15 8.08
C ALA A 151 1.00 12.40 8.90
N ALA A 152 -0.28 12.70 9.15
CA ALA A 152 -0.69 13.84 9.98
C ALA A 152 -0.19 13.71 11.43
N ASN A 153 -0.22 12.50 12.00
CA ASN A 153 0.29 12.25 13.34
C ASN A 153 1.82 12.43 13.42
N ILE A 154 2.56 11.97 12.41
CA ILE A 154 4.02 12.15 12.34
C ILE A 154 4.39 13.63 12.31
N VAL A 155 3.70 14.46 11.53
CA VAL A 155 3.95 15.91 11.48
C VAL A 155 3.76 16.55 12.85
N LYS A 156 2.72 16.16 13.61
CA LYS A 156 2.51 16.64 14.98
C LYS A 156 3.65 16.23 15.90
N MET A 157 4.06 14.96 15.87
CA MET A 157 5.17 14.46 16.69
C MET A 157 6.49 15.14 16.34
N GLU A 158 6.76 15.43 15.06
CA GLU A 158 7.94 16.18 14.62
C GLU A 158 7.96 17.58 15.23
N ALA A 159 6.84 18.30 15.17
CA ALA A 159 6.70 19.60 15.81
C ALA A 159 6.92 19.54 17.33
N ASP A 160 6.40 18.51 18.00
CA ASP A 160 6.62 18.32 19.45
C ASP A 160 8.09 18.04 19.79
N VAL A 161 8.80 17.23 18.99
CA VAL A 161 10.24 17.01 19.13
C VAL A 161 11.02 18.31 18.98
N ASP A 162 10.65 19.12 17.99
CA ASP A 162 11.32 20.39 17.69
C ASP A 162 11.07 21.42 18.80
N ASN A 163 9.84 21.51 19.31
CA ASN A 163 9.48 22.39 20.43
C ASN A 163 10.27 22.01 21.70
N LEU A 164 10.30 20.72 22.07
CA LEU A 164 11.10 20.25 23.21
C LEU A 164 12.60 20.53 23.00
N SER A 165 13.08 20.48 21.77
CA SER A 165 14.47 20.83 21.45
C SER A 165 14.74 22.31 21.64
N ALA A 166 13.82 23.19 21.22
CA ALA A 166 13.92 24.62 21.39
C ALA A 166 13.86 25.01 22.88
N ASP A 167 12.93 24.42 23.64
CA ASP A 167 12.79 24.65 25.09
C ASP A 167 14.04 24.22 25.85
N ALA A 168 14.63 23.06 25.52
CA ALA A 168 15.88 22.61 26.12
C ALA A 168 17.04 23.56 25.80
N MET A 169 17.13 24.09 24.57
CA MET A 169 18.13 25.09 24.21
C MET A 169 17.94 26.40 24.97
N ALA A 170 16.69 26.85 25.15
CA ALA A 170 16.38 28.04 25.93
C ALA A 170 16.75 27.88 27.41
N ALA A 171 16.48 26.71 28.01
CA ALA A 171 16.90 26.41 29.38
C ALA A 171 18.43 26.47 29.55
N LEU A 172 19.18 25.90 28.59
CA LEU A 172 20.65 25.98 28.59
C LEU A 172 21.15 27.42 28.44
N GLN A 173 20.48 28.26 27.65
CA GLN A 173 20.84 29.68 27.51
C GLN A 173 20.61 30.49 28.80
N ASN A 174 19.75 30.00 29.69
CA ASN A 174 19.48 30.57 31.01
C ASN A 174 20.32 29.91 32.12
N ASP A 175 21.34 29.11 31.77
CA ASP A 175 22.18 28.34 32.68
C ASP A 175 21.42 27.37 33.61
N ASP A 176 20.20 26.95 33.22
CA ASP A 176 19.39 25.98 33.96
C ASP A 176 19.56 24.56 33.36
N GLU A 177 20.66 23.91 33.76
CA GLU A 177 21.03 22.57 33.27
C GLU A 177 20.04 21.48 33.70
N ASP A 178 19.47 21.59 34.91
CA ASP A 178 18.56 20.59 35.45
C ASP A 178 17.23 20.60 34.68
N ALA A 179 16.70 21.78 34.36
CA ALA A 179 15.52 21.91 33.51
C ALA A 179 15.78 21.39 32.10
N ALA A 180 16.93 21.72 31.50
CA ALA A 180 17.31 21.22 30.17
C ALA A 180 17.37 19.69 30.15
N ARG A 181 17.96 19.06 31.17
CA ARG A 181 18.03 17.60 31.29
C ARG A 181 16.63 16.98 31.38
N ALA A 182 15.75 17.53 32.21
CA ALA A 182 14.38 17.04 32.34
C ALA A 182 13.56 17.14 31.03
N ILE A 183 13.78 18.18 30.23
CA ILE A 183 13.14 18.34 28.91
C ILE A 183 13.69 17.30 27.92
N LEU A 184 15.01 17.10 27.89
CA LEU A 184 15.64 16.10 27.03
C LEU A 184 15.20 14.67 27.37
N GLU A 185 15.03 14.34 28.65
CA GLU A 185 14.48 13.05 29.07
C GLU A 185 13.06 12.80 28.52
N LYS A 186 12.22 13.84 28.44
CA LYS A 186 10.89 13.76 27.82
C LYS A 186 10.95 13.59 26.30
N LYS A 187 11.96 14.18 25.65
CA LYS A 187 12.15 14.11 24.19
C LYS A 187 12.50 12.70 23.71
N VAL A 188 13.34 11.96 24.45
CA VAL A 188 13.81 10.62 24.06
C VAL A 188 12.67 9.63 23.71
N PRO A 189 11.67 9.39 24.58
CA PRO A 189 10.59 8.45 24.26
C PRO A 189 9.70 8.95 23.11
N LEU A 190 9.54 10.27 22.95
CA LEU A 190 8.77 10.85 21.84
C LEU A 190 9.48 10.61 20.50
N GLN A 191 10.81 10.75 20.48
CA GLN A 191 11.64 10.48 19.31
C GLN A 191 11.64 8.99 18.91
N GLN A 192 11.60 8.08 19.90
CA GLN A 192 11.42 6.65 19.66
C GLN A 192 10.05 6.35 19.02
N ARG A 193 8.96 6.90 19.58
CA ARG A 193 7.60 6.74 19.01
C ARG A 193 7.52 7.26 17.58
N LEU A 194 8.11 8.43 17.31
CA LEU A 194 8.20 9.01 15.98
C LEU A 194 8.93 8.09 15.00
N SER A 195 10.02 7.45 15.41
CA SER A 195 10.73 6.49 14.56
C SER A 195 9.88 5.26 14.23
N SER A 196 9.13 4.74 15.21
CA SER A 196 8.19 3.63 15.00
C SER A 196 7.04 4.02 14.08
N SER A 197 6.42 5.20 14.26
CA SER A 197 5.34 5.67 13.39
C SER A 197 5.81 5.93 11.96
N LYS A 198 7.04 6.43 11.76
CA LYS A 198 7.62 6.54 10.41
C LYS A 198 7.76 5.17 9.72
N GLU A 199 8.13 4.14 10.47
CA GLU A 199 8.20 2.78 9.94
C GLU A 199 6.81 2.21 9.61
N GLU A 200 5.80 2.49 10.43
CA GLU A 200 4.41 2.15 10.13
C GLU A 200 3.90 2.87 8.87
N LEU A 201 4.24 4.15 8.69
CA LEU A 201 3.91 4.90 7.48
C LEU A 201 4.55 4.26 6.23
N ARG A 202 5.82 3.82 6.29
CA ARG A 202 6.46 3.10 5.18
C ARG A 202 5.70 1.82 4.82
N LYS A 203 5.29 1.03 5.82
CA LYS A 203 4.48 -0.17 5.61
C LYS A 203 3.11 0.17 5.00
N ALA A 204 2.48 1.25 5.44
CA ALA A 204 1.21 1.73 4.88
C ALA A 204 1.38 2.17 3.41
N LEU A 205 2.44 2.89 3.06
CA LEU A 205 2.76 3.27 1.69
C LEU A 205 2.95 2.05 0.77
N HIS A 206 3.65 1.02 1.26
CA HIS A 206 3.80 -0.22 0.51
C HIS A 206 2.44 -0.91 0.28
N ARG A 207 1.56 -0.94 1.31
CA ARG A 207 0.20 -1.47 1.17
C ARG A 207 -0.62 -0.69 0.15
N VAL A 208 -0.57 0.65 0.16
CA VAL A 208 -1.24 1.49 -0.86
C VAL A 208 -0.77 1.09 -2.24
N SER A 209 0.55 1.00 -2.48
CA SER A 209 1.10 0.61 -3.78
C SER A 209 0.60 -0.76 -4.25
N THR A 210 0.58 -1.75 -3.36
CA THR A 210 0.07 -3.09 -3.67
C THR A 210 -1.42 -3.08 -4.02
N VAL A 211 -2.24 -2.36 -3.25
CA VAL A 211 -3.68 -2.23 -3.53
C VAL A 211 -3.92 -1.46 -4.82
N GLU A 212 -3.16 -0.43 -5.12
CA GLU A 212 -3.24 0.30 -6.38
C GLU A 212 -2.89 -0.57 -7.58
N ALA A 213 -1.86 -1.42 -7.47
CA ALA A 213 -1.54 -2.39 -8.52
C ALA A 213 -2.69 -3.40 -8.72
N ALA A 214 -3.33 -3.84 -7.63
CA ALA A 214 -4.48 -4.73 -7.69
C ALA A 214 -5.70 -4.06 -8.37
N VAL A 215 -6.02 -2.81 -8.01
CA VAL A 215 -7.09 -2.02 -8.64
C VAL A 215 -6.82 -1.86 -10.14
N LYS A 216 -5.61 -1.48 -10.55
CA LYS A 216 -5.25 -1.35 -11.98
C LYS A 216 -5.45 -2.64 -12.76
N ARG A 217 -5.09 -3.79 -12.15
CA ARG A 217 -5.31 -5.10 -12.77
C ARG A 217 -6.80 -5.36 -12.98
N LEU A 218 -7.62 -5.11 -11.96
CA LEU A 218 -9.08 -5.28 -12.01
C LEU A 218 -9.75 -4.30 -12.98
N GLU A 219 -9.27 -3.06 -13.10
CA GLU A 219 -9.72 -2.11 -14.12
C GLU A 219 -9.46 -2.63 -15.53
N GLY A 220 -8.27 -3.20 -15.76
CA GLY A 220 -7.93 -3.84 -17.03
C GLY A 220 -8.81 -5.05 -17.35
N GLU A 221 -9.15 -5.85 -16.33
CA GLU A 221 -10.11 -6.97 -16.47
C GLU A 221 -11.52 -6.44 -16.77
N ALA A 222 -11.98 -5.40 -16.07
CA ALA A 222 -13.28 -4.77 -16.29
C ALA A 222 -13.41 -4.20 -17.71
N LEU A 223 -12.36 -3.56 -18.23
CA LEU A 223 -12.33 -3.07 -19.62
C LEU A 223 -12.44 -4.20 -20.64
N LYS A 224 -11.76 -5.33 -20.42
CA LYS A 224 -11.89 -6.50 -21.30
C LYS A 224 -13.31 -7.04 -21.30
N VAL A 225 -13.93 -7.14 -20.12
CA VAL A 225 -15.32 -7.61 -20.01
C VAL A 225 -16.29 -6.61 -20.65
N ALA A 226 -16.10 -5.31 -20.46
CA ALA A 226 -16.91 -4.29 -21.12
C ALA A 226 -16.85 -4.41 -22.65
N ASN A 227 -15.65 -4.55 -23.22
CA ASN A 227 -15.46 -4.75 -24.65
C ASN A 227 -16.08 -6.07 -25.14
N LEU A 228 -16.03 -7.13 -24.32
CA LEU A 228 -16.68 -8.41 -24.63
C LEU A 228 -18.20 -8.24 -24.69
N LEU A 229 -18.80 -7.56 -23.70
CA LEU A 229 -20.23 -7.30 -23.66
C LEU A 229 -20.71 -6.44 -24.83
N GLU A 230 -19.94 -5.40 -25.20
CA GLU A 230 -20.25 -4.56 -26.36
C GLU A 230 -20.22 -5.37 -27.67
N ARG A 231 -19.19 -6.21 -27.86
CA ARG A 231 -19.10 -7.13 -28.99
C ARG A 231 -20.26 -8.14 -29.00
N ALA A 232 -20.63 -8.67 -27.84
CA ALA A 232 -21.71 -9.64 -27.70
C ALA A 232 -23.09 -9.01 -28.01
N GLN A 233 -23.28 -7.75 -27.64
CA GLN A 233 -24.49 -7.00 -27.95
C GLN A 233 -24.63 -6.72 -29.46
N ALA A 234 -23.52 -6.45 -30.14
CA ALA A 234 -23.50 -6.21 -31.58
C ALA A 234 -23.56 -7.50 -32.42
N ALA A 235 -23.10 -8.63 -31.88
CA ALA A 235 -23.01 -9.90 -32.58
C ALA A 235 -24.36 -10.65 -32.66
N THR A 236 -24.58 -11.36 -33.76
CA THR A 236 -25.74 -12.25 -33.95
C THR A 236 -25.31 -13.63 -34.47
N GLY A 237 -26.08 -14.68 -34.20
CA GLY A 237 -25.79 -16.03 -34.70
C GLY A 237 -24.53 -16.68 -34.09
N SER A 238 -23.70 -17.30 -34.93
CA SER A 238 -22.53 -18.10 -34.51
C SER A 238 -21.39 -17.31 -33.88
N GLU A 239 -21.31 -16.00 -34.13
CA GLU A 239 -20.32 -15.14 -33.47
C GLU A 239 -20.61 -14.99 -31.98
N ARG A 240 -21.89 -15.00 -31.60
CA ARG A 240 -22.31 -14.86 -30.21
C ARG A 240 -21.98 -16.09 -29.37
N THR A 241 -22.07 -17.29 -29.94
CA THR A 241 -21.65 -18.53 -29.25
C THR A 241 -20.15 -18.54 -29.00
N ALA A 242 -19.33 -18.08 -29.95
CA ALA A 242 -17.88 -17.98 -29.74
C ALA A 242 -17.49 -16.96 -28.66
N LEU A 243 -18.24 -15.85 -28.53
CA LEU A 243 -18.05 -14.87 -27.46
C LEU A 243 -18.47 -15.41 -26.08
N ALA A 244 -19.48 -16.28 -26.03
CA ALA A 244 -19.87 -16.95 -24.79
C ALA A 244 -18.75 -17.88 -24.30
N ASP A 245 -18.16 -18.66 -25.21
CA ASP A 245 -16.99 -19.50 -24.90
C ASP A 245 -15.79 -18.65 -24.43
N GLU A 246 -15.56 -17.48 -25.04
CA GLU A 246 -14.54 -16.51 -24.61
C GLU A 246 -14.80 -16.02 -23.17
N ALA A 247 -16.06 -15.73 -22.82
CA ALA A 247 -16.45 -15.31 -21.47
C ALA A 247 -16.26 -16.44 -20.43
N SER A 248 -16.68 -17.67 -20.76
CA SER A 248 -16.49 -18.83 -19.89
C SER A 248 -14.99 -19.12 -19.67
N ALA A 249 -14.14 -18.89 -20.69
CA ALA A 249 -12.68 -19.00 -20.56
C ALA A 249 -12.05 -17.86 -19.74
N MET A 250 -12.63 -16.66 -19.75
CA MET A 250 -12.20 -15.52 -18.92
C MET A 250 -12.64 -15.65 -17.46
N THR A 251 -13.64 -16.47 -17.18
CA THR A 251 -14.11 -16.72 -15.83
C THR A 251 -12.99 -17.45 -15.09
N VAL A 252 -12.37 -16.76 -14.13
CA VAL A 252 -11.24 -17.27 -13.36
C VAL A 252 -11.64 -18.63 -12.78
N LYS A 253 -11.08 -19.72 -13.36
CA LYS A 253 -11.18 -21.05 -12.79
C LYS A 253 -10.73 -20.95 -11.34
N ASP A 254 -11.50 -21.54 -10.43
CA ASP A 254 -11.12 -21.61 -9.03
C ASP A 254 -9.65 -22.06 -8.96
N PRO A 255 -8.75 -21.29 -8.32
CA PRO A 255 -7.33 -21.64 -8.24
C PRO A 255 -7.10 -23.01 -7.61
N LEU A 256 -8.06 -23.54 -6.84
CA LEU A 256 -8.08 -24.91 -6.38
C LEU A 256 -8.33 -25.90 -7.52
N LEU A 257 -9.35 -25.66 -8.35
CA LEU A 257 -9.65 -26.46 -9.54
C LEU A 257 -8.51 -26.39 -10.56
N ASP A 258 -7.91 -25.22 -10.74
CA ASP A 258 -6.75 -25.02 -11.62
C ASP A 258 -5.51 -25.79 -11.13
N LYS A 259 -5.33 -25.88 -9.80
CA LYS A 259 -4.33 -26.77 -9.20
C LYS A 259 -4.71 -28.23 -9.38
N PHE A 260 -5.98 -28.58 -9.22
CA PHE A 260 -6.47 -29.95 -9.36
C PHE A 260 -6.28 -30.47 -10.79
N ASP A 261 -6.70 -29.69 -11.80
CA ASP A 261 -6.52 -29.96 -13.22
C ASP A 261 -5.04 -30.06 -13.63
N ARG A 262 -4.15 -29.36 -12.91
CA ARG A 262 -2.71 -29.44 -13.10
C ARG A 262 -2.17 -30.76 -12.54
N LEU A 263 -2.61 -31.14 -11.35
CA LEU A 263 -2.24 -32.42 -10.71
C LEU A 263 -2.76 -33.63 -11.49
N GLU A 264 -3.98 -33.57 -12.03
CA GLU A 264 -4.54 -34.64 -12.89
C GLU A 264 -3.75 -34.80 -14.19
N ARG A 265 -3.28 -33.68 -14.79
CA ARG A 265 -2.40 -33.73 -15.98
C ARG A 265 -1.00 -34.25 -15.67
N GLU A 266 -0.52 -34.07 -14.45
CA GLU A 266 0.79 -34.53 -13.99
C GLU A 266 0.79 -36.01 -13.55
N GLY A 267 -0.38 -36.68 -13.55
CA GLY A 267 -0.48 -38.14 -13.46
C GLY A 267 -0.25 -38.71 -12.06
N TYR A 268 -0.90 -38.12 -11.06
CA TYR A 268 -1.04 -38.74 -9.72
C TYR A 268 -2.24 -39.69 -9.65
#